data_AF-A0A945ITG5-F1
#
_entry.id   AF-A0A945ITG5-F1
#
_cell.length_a   1.000
_cell.length_b   1.000
_cell.length_c   1.000
_cell.angle_alpha   90.00
_cell.angle_beta   90.00
_cell.angle_gamma   90.00
#
_symmetry.space_group_name_H-M   'P 1'
#
loop_
_entity.id
_entity.type
_entity.pdbx_description
1 polymer ?
#
loop_
_entity_poly.entity_id
_entity_poly.type
_entity_poly.pdbx_seq_one_letter_code
_entity_poly.pdbx_strand_id
1 'polypeptide(L)' 'MNDDLFDRFEALTFDDVVVIPGFSETLPDEVDTTATFAGDIELAVPLVS' A
#
# COMPACT_ATOMS: atom_id res chain seq x y z
N MET A 1 -6.01 5.05 15.21
CA MET A 1 -5.02 6.13 14.91
C MET A 1 -5.18 6.65 13.49
N ASN A 2 -5.47 5.80 12.51
CA ASN A 2 -5.83 6.25 11.16
C ASN A 2 -7.35 6.43 10.96
N ASP A 3 -8.16 5.96 11.91
CA ASP A 3 -9.63 6.02 11.83
C ASP A 3 -10.16 7.46 11.86
N ASP A 4 -9.46 8.37 12.55
CA ASP A 4 -9.77 9.80 12.55
C ASP A 4 -9.35 10.48 11.24
N LEU A 5 -8.35 9.94 10.53
CA LEU A 5 -7.82 10.47 9.26
C LEU A 5 -8.68 10.02 8.07
N PHE A 6 -9.21 8.79 8.11
CA PHE A 6 -10.01 8.20 7.03
C PHE A 6 -11.52 8.20 7.34
N ASP A 7 -12.02 9.26 7.98
CA ASP A 7 -13.45 9.45 8.16
C ASP A 7 -14.14 9.76 6.81
N ARG A 8 -15.40 9.36 6.67
CA ARG A 8 -16.16 9.32 5.40
C ARG A 8 -16.37 10.67 4.71
N PHE A 9 -15.97 11.77 5.34
CA PHE A 9 -16.25 13.13 4.87
C PHE A 9 -15.07 13.80 4.17
N GLU A 10 -13.83 13.34 4.41
CA GLU A 10 -12.64 13.93 3.81
C GLU A 10 -12.12 13.05 2.67
N ALA A 11 -11.97 13.66 1.50
CA ALA A 11 -11.39 12.99 0.34
C ALA A 11 -9.90 13.37 0.27
N LEU A 12 -9.04 12.42 0.59
CA LEU A 12 -7.58 12.58 0.54
C LEU A 12 -7.02 12.10 -0.80
N THR A 13 -6.01 12.80 -1.30
CA THR A 13 -5.18 12.41 -2.44
C THR A 13 -3.81 11.96 -1.97
N PHE A 14 -2.97 11.44 -2.89
CA PHE A 14 -1.64 10.95 -2.54
C PHE A 14 -0.73 12.04 -1.95
N ASP A 15 -0.88 13.29 -2.37
CA ASP A 15 -0.02 14.39 -1.92
C ASP A 15 -0.45 14.97 -0.55
N ASP A 16 -1.62 14.56 -0.03
CA ASP A 16 -2.13 15.02 1.27
C ASP A 16 -1.57 14.21 2.45
N VAL A 17 -0.91 13.07 2.18
CA VAL A 17 -0.48 12.11 3.20
C VAL A 17 0.96 11.64 3.03
N VAL A 18 1.54 11.12 4.11
CA VAL A 18 2.89 10.54 4.09
C VAL A 18 2.92 9.27 4.94
N VAL A 19 3.72 8.29 4.50
CA VAL A 19 4.01 7.09 5.30
C VAL A 19 5.01 7.44 6.40
N ILE A 20 4.65 7.17 7.65
CA ILE A 20 5.58 7.32 8.77
C ILE A 20 6.56 6.13 8.75
N PRO A 21 7.89 6.37 8.74
CA PRO A 21 8.87 5.29 8.78
C PRO A 21 8.75 4.44 10.04
N GLY A 22 8.93 3.13 9.88
CA GLY A 22 9.04 2.16 10.96
C GLY A 22 10.36 1.39 10.86
N PHE A 23 10.73 0.70 11.94
CA PHE A 23 11.84 -0.25 11.90
C PHE A 23 11.51 -1.40 10.93
N SER A 24 12.46 -1.80 10.10
CA SER A 24 12.34 -2.93 9.16
C SER A 24 13.53 -3.86 9.31
N GLU A 25 13.27 -5.17 9.30
CA GLU A 25 14.29 -6.23 9.23
C GLU A 25 14.46 -6.77 7.80
N THR A 26 13.60 -6.35 6.87
CA THR A 26 13.59 -6.81 5.47
C THR A 26 14.35 -5.83 4.58
N LEU A 27 15.25 -6.35 3.73
CA LEU A 27 15.94 -5.54 2.73
C LEU A 27 15.04 -5.27 1.51
N PRO A 28 15.22 -4.15 0.79
CA PRO A 28 14.34 -3.78 -0.32
C PRO A 28 14.19 -4.83 -1.43
N ASP A 29 15.27 -5.57 -1.74
CA ASP A 29 15.28 -6.63 -2.74
C ASP A 29 14.70 -7.97 -2.25
N GLU A 30 14.45 -8.09 -0.95
CA GLU A 30 13.82 -9.24 -0.31
C GLU A 30 12.30 -9.05 -0.09
N VAL A 31 11.75 -7.88 -0.43
CA VAL A 31 10.32 -7.59 -0.28
C VAL A 31 9.52 -8.35 -1.33
N ASP A 32 8.55 -9.15 -0.88
CA ASP A 32 7.57 -9.78 -1.76
C ASP A 32 6.60 -8.72 -2.31
N THR A 33 6.55 -8.60 -3.64
CA THR A 33 5.66 -7.67 -4.35
C THR A 33 4.52 -8.38 -5.08
N THR A 34 4.30 -9.67 -4.81
CA THR A 34 3.15 -10.38 -5.36
C THR A 34 1.84 -9.80 -4.84
N ALA A 35 0.82 -9.77 -5.71
CA ALA A 35 -0.49 -9.26 -5.34
C ALA A 35 -1.61 -10.01 -6.07
N THR A 36 -2.70 -10.28 -5.35
CA THR A 36 -3.94 -10.78 -5.96
C THR A 36 -4.61 -9.65 -6.74
N PHE A 37 -4.80 -9.85 -8.04
CA PHE A 37 -5.52 -8.88 -8.88
C PHE A 37 -7.04 -9.10 -8.81
N ALA A 38 -7.49 -10.32 -9.08
CA ALA A 38 -8.91 -10.69 -9.02
C ALA A 38 -9.07 -12.21 -8.98
N GLY A 39 -9.97 -12.71 -8.13
CA GLY A 39 -10.21 -14.15 -7.98
C GLY A 39 -8.89 -14.89 -7.70
N ASP A 40 -8.55 -15.84 -8.57
CA ASP A 40 -7.32 -16.66 -8.48
C ASP A 40 -6.18 -16.13 -9.36
N ILE A 41 -6.25 -14.87 -9.83
CA ILE A 41 -5.21 -14.24 -10.65
C ILE A 41 -4.20 -13.52 -9.75
N GLU A 42 -2.96 -13.99 -9.76
CA GLU A 42 -1.83 -13.37 -9.06
C GLU A 42 -0.89 -12.64 -10.04
N LEU A 43 -0.43 -11.46 -9.64
CA LEU A 43 0.60 -10.70 -10.34
C LEU A 43 1.92 -10.83 -9.58
N ALA A 44 3.03 -10.96 -10.31
CA ALA A 44 4.36 -10.94 -9.72
C ALA A 44 4.75 -9.54 -9.18
N VAL A 45 4.13 -8.48 -9.72
CA VAL A 45 4.31 -7.07 -9.34
C VAL A 45 2.94 -6.38 -9.50
N PRO A 46 2.50 -5.47 -8.60
CA PRO A 46 1.14 -4.92 -8.62
C PRO A 46 1.00 -3.76 -9.61
N LEU A 47 1.33 -4.00 -10.89
CA LEU A 47 1.32 -3.01 -11.96
C LEU A 47 0.60 -3.56 -13.20
N VAL A 48 -0.25 -2.72 -13.79
CA VAL A 48 -1.01 -3.01 -15.02
C VAL A 48 -0.92 -1.81 -15.97
N SER A 49 -0.92 -2.07 -17.29
CA SER A 49 -0.80 -1.05 -18.35
C SER A 49 -2.14 -0.58 -18.89
#